data_AF-A0A242PGT4-F1
#
_entry.id   AF-A0A242PGT4-F1
#
_cell.length_a   1.000
_cell.length_b   1.000
_cell.length_c   1.000
_cell.angle_alpha   90.00
_cell.angle_beta   90.00
_cell.angle_gamma   90.00
#
_symmetry.space_group_name_H-M   'P 1'
#
loop_
_entity.id
_entity.type
_entity.pdbx_description
1 polymer ?
#
loop_
_entity_poly.entity_id
_entity_poly.type
_entity_poly.pdbx_seq_one_letter_code
_entity_poly.pdbx_strand_id
1 'polypeptide(L)'
;MKFLKKLFGLNKEKSTTTTKKPSVPVTQSTSLEEMLTLEISRCAQIKEDCKPTLIKEFNLLSSPNFGDEFLTLEEKKSLNLNSRMKIHKKIISVLTDDALDNESNPKNIILNLVYSARNKVSLNEELEKIKELKIKNIKVLNVGDARDCDWCISMDKKTISADTDYVALINQNCTCDYYRGRLLADIKIE
;
A
#
# COMPACT_ATOMS: atom_id res chain seq x y z
N MET A 1 -51.90 -17.78 7.06
CA MET A 1 -50.86 -17.20 7.94
C MET A 1 -49.72 -16.68 7.07
N LYS A 2 -49.38 -15.40 7.25
CA LYS A 2 -48.53 -14.57 6.38
C LYS A 2 -47.11 -14.55 6.95
N PHE A 3 -46.13 -15.15 6.28
CA PHE A 3 -44.72 -14.99 6.66
C PHE A 3 -43.75 -14.97 5.45
N LEU A 4 -44.17 -14.32 4.36
CA LEU A 4 -43.33 -14.07 3.16
C LEU A 4 -43.53 -12.64 2.59
N LYS A 5 -43.59 -11.62 3.46
CA LYS A 5 -43.54 -10.20 3.05
C LYS A 5 -42.68 -9.37 4.01
N LYS A 6 -41.38 -9.59 4.00
CA LYS A 6 -40.41 -8.67 4.62
C LYS A 6 -39.16 -8.42 3.78
N LEU A 7 -39.26 -8.62 2.46
CA LEU A 7 -38.16 -8.42 1.50
C LEU A 7 -38.36 -7.22 0.55
N PHE A 8 -39.46 -6.47 0.64
CA PHE A 8 -39.63 -5.21 -0.08
C PHE A 8 -40.43 -4.21 0.76
N GLY A 9 -39.71 -3.54 1.67
CA GLY A 9 -40.20 -2.38 2.42
C GLY A 9 -39.76 -1.09 1.74
N LEU A 10 -40.27 -0.84 0.53
CA LEU A 10 -40.30 0.50 -0.05
C LEU A 10 -41.25 1.35 0.80
N ASN A 11 -40.70 2.31 1.54
CA ASN A 11 -41.39 3.56 1.81
C ASN A 11 -40.39 4.71 1.65
N LYS A 12 -40.73 5.58 0.71
CA LYS A 12 -40.07 6.83 0.36
C LYS A 12 -40.22 7.82 1.51
N GLU A 13 -39.12 8.31 2.04
CA GLU A 13 -39.05 9.65 2.60
C GLU A 13 -37.88 10.39 1.95
N LYS A 14 -38.21 11.52 1.31
CA LYS A 14 -37.26 12.44 0.70
C LYS A 14 -36.53 13.17 1.83
N SER A 15 -35.25 12.88 2.03
CA SER A 15 -34.33 13.79 2.72
C SER A 15 -33.25 14.20 1.73
N THR A 16 -33.43 15.38 1.15
CA THR A 16 -32.39 16.13 0.44
C THR A 16 -31.38 16.62 1.46
N THR A 17 -30.32 15.85 1.66
CA THR A 17 -29.09 16.32 2.31
C THR A 17 -27.95 16.07 1.35
N THR A 18 -27.58 17.12 0.62
CA THR A 18 -26.42 17.19 -0.26
C THR A 18 -25.15 17.00 0.57
N THR A 19 -24.77 15.75 0.80
CA THR A 19 -23.49 15.42 1.43
C THR A 19 -22.43 15.56 0.36
N LYS A 20 -21.73 16.70 0.35
CA LYS A 20 -20.46 16.84 -0.36
C LYS A 20 -19.54 15.74 0.17
N LYS A 21 -19.34 14.69 -0.64
CA LYS A 21 -18.28 13.71 -0.44
C LYS A 21 -16.97 14.50 -0.34
N PRO A 22 -16.15 14.34 0.71
CA PRO A 22 -14.83 14.94 0.71
C PRO A 22 -14.08 14.36 -0.48
N SER A 23 -13.77 15.21 -1.46
CA SER A 23 -12.89 14.88 -2.56
C SER A 23 -11.51 14.66 -1.97
N VAL A 24 -11.15 13.40 -1.76
CA VAL A 24 -9.77 13.03 -1.49
C VAL A 24 -8.95 13.55 -2.68
N PRO A 25 -7.87 14.31 -2.45
CA PRO A 25 -7.03 14.79 -3.53
C PRO A 25 -6.54 13.58 -4.34
N VAL A 26 -6.83 13.61 -5.63
CA VAL A 26 -6.25 12.69 -6.62
C VAL A 26 -4.77 12.97 -6.65
N THR A 27 -3.95 12.08 -6.08
CA THR A 27 -2.50 12.20 -6.16
C THR A 27 -1.99 11.11 -7.08
N GLN A 28 -2.11 11.35 -8.39
CA GLN A 28 -1.28 10.71 -9.40
C GLN A 28 0.14 11.28 -9.29
N SER A 29 0.80 11.07 -8.14
CA SER A 29 2.21 11.38 -8.05
C SER A 29 2.98 10.35 -8.85
N THR A 30 3.84 10.82 -9.73
CA THR A 30 4.78 10.01 -10.53
C THR A 30 6.17 9.98 -9.90
N SER A 31 6.45 10.79 -8.89
CA SER A 31 7.77 10.79 -8.26
C SER A 31 7.84 9.77 -7.11
N LEU A 32 8.96 9.04 -7.07
CA LEU A 32 9.21 8.08 -5.99
C LEU A 32 9.25 8.76 -4.62
N GLU A 33 9.79 9.98 -4.55
CA GLU A 33 9.91 10.75 -3.31
C GLU A 33 8.53 11.11 -2.72
N GLU A 34 7.62 11.66 -3.53
CA GLU A 34 6.28 12.00 -3.08
C GLU A 34 5.46 10.75 -2.71
N MET A 35 5.56 9.68 -3.52
CA MET A 35 4.86 8.42 -3.21
C MET A 35 5.37 7.83 -1.90
N LEU A 36 6.69 7.80 -1.69
CA LEU A 36 7.28 7.30 -0.45
C LEU A 36 6.95 8.20 0.75
N THR A 37 6.90 9.52 0.54
CA THR A 37 6.41 10.47 1.55
C THR A 37 4.98 10.14 1.97
N LEU A 38 4.12 9.80 1.01
CA LEU A 38 2.75 9.40 1.28
C LEU A 38 2.66 8.08 2.06
N GLU A 39 3.44 7.06 1.68
CA GLU A 39 3.50 5.79 2.40
C GLU A 39 3.98 5.97 3.85
N ILE A 40 5.05 6.73 4.07
CA ILE A 40 5.59 7.00 5.41
C ILE A 40 4.56 7.79 6.24
N SER A 41 3.94 8.81 5.65
CA SER A 41 2.96 9.66 6.34
C SER A 41 1.76 8.86 6.86
N ARG A 42 1.32 7.84 6.12
CA ARG A 42 0.16 7.00 6.47
C ARG A 42 0.50 5.79 7.33
N CYS A 43 1.78 5.44 7.47
CA CYS A 43 2.19 4.25 8.19
C CYS A 43 2.02 4.44 9.71
N ALA A 44 1.21 3.58 10.34
CA ALA A 44 0.98 3.58 11.79
C ALA A 44 2.12 2.89 12.57
N GLN A 45 2.96 2.11 11.90
CA GLN A 45 4.09 1.40 12.50
C GLN A 45 5.33 2.29 12.71
N ILE A 46 5.32 3.50 12.14
CA ILE A 46 6.37 4.51 12.33
C ILE A 46 5.91 5.52 13.38
N LYS A 47 6.78 5.84 14.34
CA LYS A 47 6.53 6.92 15.32
C LYS A 47 6.33 8.26 14.61
N GLU A 48 5.29 9.01 14.98
CA GLU A 48 4.90 10.26 14.29
C GLU A 48 6.03 11.30 14.26
N ASP A 49 6.79 11.42 15.34
CA ASP A 49 7.94 12.33 15.45
C ASP A 49 9.12 11.94 14.55
N CYS A 50 9.21 10.67 14.15
CA CYS A 50 10.27 10.14 13.30
C CYS A 50 9.96 10.29 11.80
N LYS A 51 8.69 10.44 11.40
CA LYS A 51 8.28 10.51 9.98
C LYS A 51 8.98 11.62 9.20
N PRO A 52 9.09 12.88 9.68
CA PRO A 52 9.76 13.95 8.93
C PRO A 52 11.24 13.65 8.65
N THR A 53 11.93 12.99 9.59
CA THR A 53 13.33 12.60 9.43
C THR A 53 13.46 11.47 8.41
N LEU A 54 12.62 10.44 8.48
CA LEU A 54 12.62 9.35 7.51
C LEU A 54 12.36 9.82 6.08
N ILE A 55 11.45 10.78 5.90
CA ILE A 55 11.15 11.39 4.60
C ILE A 55 12.39 12.09 4.03
N LYS A 56 13.11 12.87 4.85
CA LYS A 56 14.36 13.53 4.41
C LYS A 56 15.46 12.55 4.02
N GLU A 57 15.44 11.35 4.61
CA GLU A 57 16.44 10.31 4.40
C GLU A 57 15.98 9.24 3.41
N PHE A 58 14.95 9.50 2.60
CA PHE A 58 14.29 8.46 1.81
C PHE A 58 15.24 7.67 0.90
N ASN A 59 16.26 8.33 0.34
CA ASN A 59 17.30 7.72 -0.51
C ASN A 59 18.09 6.61 0.22
N LEU A 60 18.13 6.66 1.55
CA LEU A 60 18.84 5.70 2.39
C LEU A 60 17.94 4.53 2.83
N LEU A 61 16.62 4.60 2.70
CA LEU A 61 15.71 3.59 3.27
C LEU A 61 15.87 2.18 2.68
N SER A 62 16.41 2.07 1.46
CA SER A 62 16.77 0.77 0.85
C SER A 62 18.28 0.50 0.87
N SER A 63 19.06 1.39 1.46
CA SER A 63 20.51 1.26 1.56
C SER A 63 20.90 0.28 2.66
N PRO A 64 21.94 -0.56 2.47
CA PRO A 64 22.54 -1.30 3.58
C PRO A 64 23.11 -0.38 4.67
N ASN A 65 23.29 0.91 4.37
CA ASN A 65 23.77 1.95 5.28
C ASN A 65 22.63 2.75 5.91
N PHE A 66 21.39 2.22 5.96
CA PHE A 66 20.32 2.86 6.70
C PHE A 66 20.60 2.78 8.21
N GLY A 67 21.31 3.78 8.73
CA GLY A 67 21.83 3.82 10.08
C GLY A 67 23.31 3.46 10.15
N ASP A 68 23.95 3.90 11.23
CA ASP A 68 25.41 3.83 11.39
C ASP A 68 25.86 2.67 12.30
N GLU A 69 24.95 2.12 13.11
CA GLU A 69 25.25 1.11 14.12
C GLU A 69 24.27 -0.06 14.08
N PHE A 70 24.79 -1.29 14.12
CA PHE A 70 24.00 -2.51 14.25
C PHE A 70 23.66 -2.82 15.71
N LEU A 71 22.54 -3.51 15.94
CA LEU A 71 22.26 -4.08 17.26
C LEU A 71 23.31 -5.15 17.61
N THR A 72 23.78 -5.10 18.84
CA THR A 72 24.57 -6.13 19.50
C THR A 72 23.74 -7.40 19.73
N LEU A 73 24.41 -8.49 20.14
CA LEU A 73 23.72 -9.73 20.49
C LEU A 73 22.77 -9.56 21.67
N GLU A 74 23.17 -8.80 22.70
CA GLU A 74 22.35 -8.59 23.89
C GLU A 74 21.14 -7.69 23.61
N GLU A 75 21.31 -6.62 22.82
CA GLU A 75 20.17 -5.79 22.39
C GLU A 75 19.16 -6.58 21.53
N LYS A 76 19.64 -7.51 20.69
CA LYS A 76 18.73 -8.40 19.94
C LYS A 76 17.96 -9.34 20.87
N LYS A 77 18.63 -9.91 21.87
CA LYS A 77 17.96 -10.78 22.86
C LYS A 77 16.91 -10.01 23.66
N SER A 78 17.20 -8.78 24.08
CA SER A 78 16.24 -7.97 24.83
C SER A 78 15.00 -7.58 24.03
N LEU A 79 15.13 -7.52 22.70
CA LEU A 79 14.04 -7.24 21.76
C LEU A 79 13.39 -8.52 21.19
N ASN A 80 13.74 -9.70 21.71
CA ASN A 80 13.27 -10.99 21.18
C ASN A 80 13.51 -11.19 19.67
N LEU A 81 14.59 -10.61 19.14
CA LEU A 81 14.94 -10.66 17.73
C LEU A 81 15.90 -11.83 17.43
N ASN A 82 15.85 -12.32 16.19
CA ASN A 82 16.79 -13.34 15.71
C ASN A 82 18.25 -12.90 15.88
N SER A 83 19.04 -13.68 16.62
CA SER A 83 20.45 -13.38 16.93
C SER A 83 21.36 -13.24 15.71
N ARG A 84 21.02 -13.88 14.57
CA ARG A 84 21.75 -13.79 13.30
C ARG A 84 21.32 -12.61 12.44
N MET A 85 20.23 -11.92 12.80
CA MET A 85 19.76 -10.78 12.05
C MET A 85 20.74 -9.60 12.18
N LYS A 86 21.10 -9.04 11.03
CA LYS A 86 21.95 -7.85 10.92
C LYS A 86 21.07 -6.60 10.81
N ILE A 87 20.62 -6.02 11.91
CA ILE A 87 19.66 -4.90 11.91
C ILE A 87 20.28 -3.66 12.55
N HIS A 88 20.06 -2.49 11.94
CA HIS A 88 20.54 -1.20 12.44
C HIS A 88 19.69 -0.70 13.60
N LYS A 89 20.31 -0.09 14.61
CA LYS A 89 19.60 0.52 15.76
C LYS A 89 18.58 1.56 15.33
N LYS A 90 18.89 2.29 14.25
CA LYS A 90 18.00 3.29 13.65
C LYS A 90 16.65 2.72 13.21
N ILE A 91 16.61 1.48 12.73
CA ILE A 91 15.34 0.83 12.37
C ILE A 91 14.48 0.66 13.62
N ILE A 92 15.07 0.22 14.73
CA ILE A 92 14.35 0.06 16.00
C ILE A 92 13.87 1.41 16.54
N SER A 93 14.71 2.44 16.47
CA SER A 93 14.38 3.73 17.08
C SER A 93 13.16 4.40 16.45
N VAL A 94 12.90 4.18 15.15
CA VAL A 94 11.79 4.84 14.42
C VAL A 94 10.47 4.07 14.45
N LEU A 95 10.49 2.80 14.85
CA LEU A 95 9.31 1.95 14.92
C LEU A 95 8.58 2.13 16.24
N THR A 96 7.25 2.01 16.21
CA THR A 96 6.41 1.97 17.42
C THR A 96 6.64 0.66 18.19
N ASP A 97 6.35 0.66 19.49
CA ASP A 97 6.52 -0.55 20.31
C ASP A 97 5.60 -1.68 19.81
N ASP A 98 4.35 -1.35 19.45
CA ASP A 98 3.41 -2.30 18.83
C ASP A 98 3.97 -2.93 17.54
N ALA A 99 4.67 -2.14 16.71
CA ALA A 99 5.30 -2.68 15.52
C ALA A 99 6.45 -3.64 15.84
N LEU A 100 7.22 -3.37 16.89
CA LEU A 100 8.32 -4.22 17.34
C LEU A 100 7.83 -5.53 17.97
N ASP A 101 6.70 -5.48 18.68
CA ASP A 101 6.11 -6.64 19.33
C ASP A 101 5.46 -7.62 18.33
N ASN A 102 4.94 -7.09 17.21
CA ASN A 102 4.19 -7.87 16.23
C ASN A 102 4.97 -8.26 14.96
N GLU A 103 6.17 -7.71 14.74
CA GLU A 103 6.99 -8.01 13.55
C GLU A 103 8.29 -8.75 13.90
N SER A 104 8.38 -10.01 13.44
CA SER A 104 9.55 -10.86 13.63
C SER A 104 10.83 -10.34 12.96
N ASN A 105 10.70 -9.56 11.88
CA ASN A 105 11.79 -8.91 11.17
C ASN A 105 11.47 -7.44 10.92
N PRO A 106 11.77 -6.54 11.88
CA PRO A 106 11.38 -5.13 11.83
C PRO A 106 11.89 -4.36 10.60
N LYS A 107 12.90 -4.88 9.90
CA LYS A 107 13.36 -4.31 8.62
C LYS A 107 12.29 -4.33 7.55
N ASN A 108 11.43 -5.34 7.58
CA ASN A 108 10.40 -5.53 6.56
C ASN A 108 9.48 -4.32 6.50
N ILE A 109 9.17 -3.69 7.64
CA ILE A 109 8.32 -2.49 7.69
C ILE A 109 8.90 -1.38 6.80
N ILE A 110 10.20 -1.06 6.96
CA ILE A 110 10.85 -0.03 6.15
C ILE A 110 10.94 -0.44 4.68
N LEU A 111 11.29 -1.70 4.40
CA LEU A 111 11.38 -2.21 3.03
C LEU A 111 10.02 -2.22 2.32
N ASN A 112 8.95 -2.57 3.03
CA ASN A 112 7.59 -2.62 2.51
C ASN A 112 7.08 -1.23 2.13
N LEU A 113 7.43 -0.18 2.89
CA LEU A 113 7.16 1.20 2.50
C LEU A 113 7.83 1.57 1.17
N VAL A 114 9.10 1.20 1.02
CA VAL A 114 9.85 1.45 -0.22
C VAL A 114 9.27 0.65 -1.39
N TYR A 115 8.93 -0.62 -1.19
CA TYR A 115 8.33 -1.45 -2.22
C TYR A 115 6.93 -0.98 -2.60
N SER A 116 6.12 -0.56 -1.64
CA SER A 116 4.80 0.03 -1.88
C SER A 116 4.92 1.27 -2.77
N ALA A 117 5.82 2.19 -2.43
CA ALA A 117 6.04 3.40 -3.21
C ALA A 117 6.54 3.10 -4.63
N ARG A 118 7.57 2.25 -4.77
CA ARG A 118 8.12 1.85 -6.09
C ARG A 118 7.07 1.18 -6.96
N ASN A 119 6.29 0.25 -6.40
CA ASN A 119 5.27 -0.45 -7.16
C ASN A 119 4.17 0.50 -7.63
N LYS A 120 3.72 1.44 -6.79
CA LYS A 120 2.70 2.43 -7.18
C LYS A 120 3.19 3.38 -8.26
N VAL A 121 4.44 3.84 -8.19
CA VAL A 121 5.06 4.63 -9.28
C VAL A 121 5.13 3.81 -10.57
N SER A 122 5.62 2.58 -10.51
CA SER A 122 5.68 1.69 -11.68
C SER A 122 4.30 1.46 -12.30
N LEU A 123 3.25 1.30 -11.49
CA LEU A 123 1.87 1.13 -11.97
C LEU A 123 1.34 2.39 -12.64
N ASN A 124 1.64 3.58 -12.11
CA ASN A 124 1.29 4.84 -12.75
C ASN A 124 1.98 4.97 -14.12
N GLU A 125 3.29 4.67 -14.19
CA GLU A 125 4.03 4.69 -15.46
C GLU A 125 3.48 3.67 -16.48
N GLU A 126 3.14 2.45 -16.03
CA GLU A 126 2.51 1.43 -16.88
C GLU A 126 1.15 1.90 -17.40
N LEU A 127 0.31 2.50 -16.55
CA LEU A 127 -1.00 3.04 -16.93
C LEU A 127 -0.90 4.18 -17.94
N GLU A 128 0.03 5.12 -17.75
CA GLU A 128 0.23 6.22 -18.69
C GLU A 128 0.66 5.69 -20.07
N LYS A 129 1.59 4.73 -20.13
CA LYS A 129 1.97 4.08 -21.40
C LYS A 129 0.79 3.39 -22.08
N ILE A 130 -0.07 2.70 -21.31
CA ILE A 130 -1.28 2.05 -21.85
C ILE A 130 -2.24 3.09 -22.44
N LYS A 131 -2.44 4.22 -21.76
CA LYS A 131 -3.29 5.32 -22.23
C LYS A 131 -2.74 5.98 -23.49
N GLU A 132 -1.43 6.19 -23.58
CA GLU A 132 -0.75 6.72 -24.77
C GLU A 132 -1.00 5.83 -26.00
N LEU A 133 -1.07 4.52 -25.81
CA LEU A 133 -1.42 3.54 -26.84
C LEU A 133 -2.93 3.49 -27.17
N LYS A 134 -3.75 4.36 -26.57
CA LYS A 134 -5.21 4.44 -26.74
C LYS A 134 -5.94 3.14 -26.36
N ILE A 135 -5.34 2.33 -25.50
CA ILE A 135 -5.92 1.08 -25.02
C ILE A 135 -6.92 1.41 -23.92
N LYS A 136 -8.18 1.00 -24.10
CA LYS A 136 -9.30 1.41 -23.23
C LYS A 136 -9.44 0.58 -21.96
N ASN A 137 -8.93 -0.65 -21.98
CA ASN A 137 -9.13 -1.64 -20.93
C ASN A 137 -7.79 -2.22 -20.49
N ILE A 138 -7.72 -2.55 -19.20
CA ILE A 138 -6.59 -3.25 -18.59
C ILE A 138 -7.11 -4.47 -17.84
N LYS A 139 -6.28 -5.51 -17.80
CA LYS A 139 -6.49 -6.69 -16.98
C LYS A 139 -5.60 -6.62 -15.75
N VAL A 140 -6.20 -6.76 -14.58
CA VAL A 140 -5.47 -6.85 -13.32
C VAL A 140 -4.92 -8.26 -13.15
N LEU A 141 -3.66 -8.38 -12.73
CA LEU A 141 -3.06 -9.63 -12.30
C LEU A 141 -2.55 -9.49 -10.86
N ASN A 142 -2.86 -10.45 -10.00
CA ASN A 142 -2.21 -10.58 -8.70
C ASN A 142 -1.13 -11.67 -8.72
N VAL A 143 -0.42 -11.87 -7.61
CA VAL A 143 0.60 -12.93 -7.50
C VAL A 143 -0.08 -14.27 -7.19
N GLY A 144 -1.14 -14.25 -6.39
CA GLY A 144 -1.93 -15.42 -6.03
C GLY A 144 -1.30 -16.28 -4.93
N ASP A 145 -0.38 -15.73 -4.14
CA ASP A 145 0.21 -16.43 -2.98
C ASP A 145 -0.42 -15.98 -1.65
N ALA A 146 -0.02 -16.63 -0.55
CA ALA A 146 -0.58 -16.41 0.79
C ALA A 146 -0.41 -14.98 1.35
N ARG A 147 0.34 -14.10 0.68
CA ARG A 147 0.54 -12.70 1.09
C ARG A 147 -0.44 -11.74 0.39
N ASP A 148 -1.25 -12.22 -0.55
CA ASP A 148 -2.31 -11.41 -1.15
C ASP A 148 -3.53 -11.36 -0.22
N CYS A 149 -4.07 -10.15 0.00
CA CYS A 149 -5.30 -9.96 0.76
C CYS A 149 -6.53 -10.30 -0.09
N ASP A 150 -7.68 -10.48 0.56
CA ASP A 150 -8.96 -10.82 -0.09
C ASP A 150 -9.33 -9.87 -1.22
N TRP A 151 -9.06 -8.57 -1.05
CA TRP A 151 -9.33 -7.60 -2.10
C TRP A 151 -8.45 -7.85 -3.34
N CYS A 152 -7.15 -8.05 -3.16
CA CYS A 152 -6.22 -8.37 -4.26
C CYS A 152 -6.64 -9.66 -4.98
N ILE A 153 -7.05 -10.68 -4.22
CA ILE A 153 -7.57 -11.94 -4.77
C ILE A 153 -8.84 -11.70 -5.58
N SER A 154 -9.78 -10.90 -5.05
CA SER A 154 -11.03 -10.58 -5.74
C SER A 154 -10.82 -9.77 -7.02
N MET A 155 -9.70 -9.06 -7.14
CA MET A 155 -9.38 -8.23 -8.30
C MET A 155 -8.64 -9.01 -9.40
N ASP A 156 -8.12 -10.20 -9.11
CA ASP A 156 -7.38 -10.99 -10.09
C ASP A 156 -8.21 -11.27 -11.35
N LYS A 157 -7.56 -11.12 -12.50
CA LYS A 157 -8.10 -11.29 -13.85
C LYS A 157 -9.28 -10.40 -14.20
N LYS A 158 -9.68 -9.43 -13.35
CA LYS A 158 -10.72 -8.46 -13.70
C LYS A 158 -10.23 -7.53 -14.80
N THR A 159 -11.11 -7.25 -15.75
CA THR A 159 -10.93 -6.18 -16.73
C THR A 159 -11.57 -4.91 -16.19
N ILE A 160 -10.80 -3.82 -16.18
CA ILE A 160 -11.25 -2.48 -15.78
C ILE A 160 -10.84 -1.45 -16.84
N SER A 161 -11.42 -0.26 -16.77
CA SER A 161 -11.05 0.84 -17.67
C SER A 161 -9.62 1.32 -17.38
N ALA A 162 -8.86 1.63 -18.44
CA ALA A 162 -7.53 2.25 -18.34
C ALA A 162 -7.57 3.67 -17.72
N ASP A 163 -8.73 4.33 -17.71
CA ASP A 163 -8.93 5.63 -17.05
C ASP A 163 -9.13 5.53 -15.53
N THR A 164 -9.20 4.30 -15.01
CA THR A 164 -9.34 4.07 -13.56
C THR A 164 -8.07 4.50 -12.84
N ASP A 165 -8.20 5.33 -11.80
CA ASP A 165 -7.11 5.59 -10.85
C ASP A 165 -6.87 4.35 -9.98
N TYR A 166 -6.05 3.44 -10.51
CA TYR A 166 -5.83 2.15 -9.90
C TYR A 166 -5.01 2.25 -8.60
N VAL A 167 -4.10 3.22 -8.50
CA VAL A 167 -3.35 3.47 -7.26
C VAL A 167 -4.28 3.97 -6.16
N ALA A 168 -5.27 4.82 -6.48
CA ALA A 168 -6.30 5.20 -5.51
C ALA A 168 -7.14 4.00 -5.05
N LEU A 169 -7.47 3.07 -5.95
CA LEU A 169 -8.17 1.84 -5.58
C LEU A 169 -7.33 0.96 -4.63
N ILE A 170 -6.04 0.80 -4.91
CA ILE A 170 -5.11 0.08 -4.02
C ILE A 170 -5.12 0.74 -2.64
N ASN A 171 -4.94 2.06 -2.56
CA ASN A 171 -4.88 2.79 -1.30
C ASN A 171 -6.17 2.68 -0.45
N GLN A 172 -7.32 2.45 -1.07
CA GLN A 172 -8.60 2.36 -0.38
C GLN A 172 -8.95 0.95 0.10
N ASN A 173 -8.38 -0.09 -0.51
CA ASN A 173 -8.88 -1.46 -0.34
C ASN A 173 -7.80 -2.50 -0.02
N CYS A 174 -6.56 -2.29 -0.44
CA CYS A 174 -5.48 -3.25 -0.22
C CYS A 174 -4.97 -3.18 1.22
N THR A 175 -4.88 -4.34 1.88
CA THR A 175 -4.35 -4.48 3.24
C THR A 175 -3.05 -5.30 3.32
N CYS A 176 -2.49 -5.70 2.17
CA CYS A 176 -1.16 -6.31 2.13
C CYS A 176 -0.10 -5.35 2.69
N ASP A 177 0.99 -5.90 3.22
CA ASP A 177 2.21 -5.16 3.58
C ASP A 177 2.66 -4.18 2.48
N TYR A 178 2.55 -4.64 1.23
CA TYR A 178 2.61 -3.80 0.04
C TYR A 178 1.89 -4.49 -1.13
N TYR A 179 1.36 -3.71 -2.07
CA TYR A 179 0.70 -4.24 -3.26
C TYR A 179 1.72 -4.85 -4.24
N ARG A 180 1.44 -6.05 -4.79
CA ARG A 180 2.37 -6.81 -5.64
C ARG A 180 1.83 -7.16 -7.02
N GLY A 181 0.58 -6.81 -7.31
CA GLY A 181 -0.04 -7.09 -8.59
C GLY A 181 0.53 -6.26 -9.74
N ARG A 182 0.14 -6.60 -10.96
CA ARG A 182 0.52 -5.93 -12.21
C ARG A 182 -0.72 -5.61 -13.05
N LEU A 183 -0.54 -4.72 -14.01
CA LEU A 183 -1.56 -4.36 -14.99
C LEU A 183 -1.09 -4.83 -16.37
N LEU A 184 -1.98 -5.50 -17.09
CA LEU A 184 -1.77 -5.86 -18.48
C LEU A 184 -2.71 -5.06 -19.37
N ALA A 185 -2.19 -4.59 -20.50
CA ALA A 185 -3.04 -4.06 -21.56
C ALA A 185 -3.99 -5.14 -22.08
N ASP A 186 -5.28 -4.86 -22.13
CA ASP A 186 -6.29 -5.76 -22.70
C ASP A 186 -6.54 -5.37 -24.17
N ILE A 187 -5.70 -5.87 -25.06
CA ILE A 187 -5.76 -5.62 -26.50
C ILE A 187 -6.61 -6.70 -27.15
N LYS A 188 -7.71 -6.30 -27.79
CA LYS A 188 -8.44 -7.16 -28.72
C LYS A 188 -7.80 -7.00 -30.09
N ILE A 189 -7.20 -8.07 -30.58
CA ILE A 189 -6.77 -8.16 -31.98
C ILE A 189 -8.00 -8.65 -32.76
N GLU A 190 -8.49 -7.81 -33.67
CA GLU A 190 -9.53 -8.16 -34.65
C GLU A 190 -8.94 -8.92 -35.84
#